data_AF-A0A6C0FBC6-F1
#
_entry.id   AF-A0A6C0FBC6-F1
#
_cell.length_a   1.000
_cell.length_b   1.000
_cell.length_c   1.000
_cell.angle_alpha   90.00
_cell.angle_beta   90.00
_cell.angle_gamma   90.00
#
_symmetry.space_group_name_H-M   'P 1'
#
loop_
_entity.id
_entity.type
_entity.pdbx_description
1 polymer ?
#
loop_
_entity_poly.entity_id
_entity_poly.type
_entity_poly.pdbx_seq_one_letter_code
_entity_poly.pdbx_strand_id
1 'polypeptide(L)'
;MDCSICLSPLKKKTYKLSCGHEFHLKCYQNCVYSNNCNIFIKCPLCRELNINTEKPYDNSYDNLKIWTSLERCKCTTKSGKRCKKRAILLNNGKCSIHQKPLSKDKYDLMCDLLYYLIQSNNITSTKVGMIDIGSKLCMKYPDLNNVQDILHYFFRFYYYNNQETIVNKLKIYDYYELEKDEYHSKYCMNKKILF
;
A
#
# COMPACT_ATOMS: atom_id res chain seq x y z
N MET A 1 -7.74 8.95 -28.61
CA MET A 1 -8.16 9.65 -27.39
C MET A 1 -6.94 9.81 -26.49
N ASP A 2 -6.73 11.00 -25.95
CA ASP A 2 -5.54 11.35 -25.16
C ASP A 2 -5.90 11.49 -23.68
N CYS A 3 -4.95 11.20 -22.80
CA CYS A 3 -5.12 11.38 -21.37
C CYS A 3 -5.10 12.87 -21.03
N SER A 4 -6.19 13.41 -20.49
CA SER A 4 -6.28 14.84 -20.18
C SER A 4 -5.42 15.31 -19.00
N ILE A 5 -4.77 14.39 -18.28
CA ILE A 5 -3.82 14.74 -17.20
C ILE A 5 -2.42 15.00 -17.75
N CYS A 6 -1.94 14.18 -18.69
CA CYS A 6 -0.56 14.25 -19.21
C CYS A 6 -0.47 14.58 -20.70
N LEU A 7 -1.62 14.78 -21.36
CA LEU A 7 -1.76 15.12 -22.77
C LEU A 7 -1.12 14.11 -23.73
N SER A 8 -0.87 12.88 -23.26
CA SER A 8 -0.27 11.81 -24.05
C SER A 8 -1.34 10.79 -24.49
N PRO A 9 -1.15 10.11 -25.64
CA PRO A 9 -2.10 9.10 -26.11
C PRO A 9 -2.37 7.98 -25.12
N LEU A 10 -3.64 7.55 -25.00
CA LEU A 10 -4.06 6.40 -24.18
C LEU A 10 -3.60 5.07 -24.82
N LYS A 11 -2.29 4.83 -24.91
CA LYS A 11 -1.68 3.59 -25.44
C LYS A 11 -1.24 2.60 -24.35
N LYS A 12 -1.23 3.01 -23.09
CA LYS A 12 -0.84 2.20 -21.92
C LYS A 12 -2.09 1.76 -21.15
N LYS A 13 -1.95 0.85 -20.19
CA LYS A 13 -3.03 0.48 -19.25
C LYS A 13 -3.69 1.74 -18.67
N THR A 14 -5.01 1.77 -18.76
CA THR A 14 -5.87 2.88 -18.37
C THR A 14 -6.71 2.53 -17.15
N TYR A 15 -7.37 3.54 -16.60
CA TYR A 15 -8.41 3.39 -15.59
C TYR A 15 -9.57 4.32 -15.93
N LYS A 16 -10.79 3.78 -15.93
CA LYS A 16 -12.02 4.51 -16.25
C LYS A 16 -12.74 4.87 -14.94
N LEU A 17 -13.01 6.16 -14.74
CA LEU A 17 -13.78 6.62 -13.59
C LEU A 17 -15.28 6.34 -13.78
N SER A 18 -16.05 6.43 -12.69
CA SER A 18 -17.52 6.23 -12.74
C SER A 18 -18.26 7.19 -13.68
N CYS A 19 -17.74 8.40 -13.88
CA CYS A 19 -18.26 9.39 -14.85
C CYS A 19 -17.96 9.04 -16.32
N GLY A 20 -17.30 7.91 -16.59
CA GLY A 20 -16.96 7.46 -17.93
C GLY A 20 -15.62 7.97 -18.49
N HIS A 21 -15.01 8.99 -17.88
CA HIS A 21 -13.72 9.51 -18.29
C HIS A 21 -12.57 8.54 -17.99
N GLU A 22 -11.61 8.44 -18.92
CA GLU A 22 -10.51 7.49 -18.88
C GLU A 22 -9.15 8.19 -18.83
N PHE A 23 -8.24 7.65 -18.02
CA PHE A 23 -6.90 8.19 -17.80
C PHE A 23 -5.87 7.06 -17.86
N HIS A 24 -4.59 7.38 -18.11
CA HIS A 24 -3.54 6.39 -17.84
C HIS A 24 -3.61 5.97 -16.38
N LEU A 25 -3.41 4.68 -16.10
CA LEU A 25 -3.44 4.16 -14.74
C LEU A 25 -2.50 4.95 -13.81
N LYS A 26 -1.30 5.30 -14.28
CA LYS A 26 -0.35 6.09 -13.49
C LYS A 26 -0.83 7.51 -13.18
N CYS A 27 -1.53 8.14 -14.13
CA CYS A 27 -2.10 9.46 -13.92
C CYS A 27 -3.23 9.41 -12.88
N TYR A 28 -4.11 8.42 -12.98
CA TYR A 28 -5.13 8.14 -11.96
C TYR A 28 -4.50 7.94 -10.57
N GLN A 29 -3.47 7.09 -10.47
CA GLN A 29 -2.78 6.85 -9.20
C GLN A 29 -2.19 8.12 -8.60
N ASN A 30 -1.60 9.01 -9.41
CA ASN A 30 -1.07 10.28 -8.93
C ASN A 30 -2.17 11.18 -8.35
N CYS A 31 -3.38 11.15 -8.92
CA CYS A 31 -4.55 11.82 -8.35
C CYS A 31 -4.96 11.20 -7.02
N VAL A 32 -5.02 9.87 -6.94
CA VAL A 32 -5.31 9.14 -5.68
C VAL A 32 -4.29 9.48 -4.60
N TYR A 33 -2.98 9.45 -4.90
CA TYR A 33 -1.92 9.83 -3.97
C TYR A 33 -2.08 11.25 -3.43
N SER A 34 -2.40 12.20 -4.32
CA SER A 34 -2.64 13.60 -3.94
C SER A 34 -3.90 13.78 -3.06
N ASN A 35 -4.82 12.81 -3.09
CA ASN A 35 -6.04 12.78 -2.29
C ASN A 35 -5.89 11.90 -1.03
N ASN A 36 -4.78 12.03 -0.29
CA ASN A 36 -4.48 11.18 0.87
C ASN A 36 -4.52 9.67 0.58
N CYS A 37 -4.16 9.27 -0.65
CA CYS A 37 -4.36 7.90 -1.14
C CYS A 37 -5.80 7.40 -0.96
N ASN A 38 -6.78 8.26 -1.22
CA ASN A 38 -8.19 7.90 -1.25
C ASN A 38 -8.69 7.82 -2.70
N ILE A 39 -9.30 6.70 -3.08
CA ILE A 39 -9.76 6.43 -4.46
C ILE A 39 -10.97 7.24 -4.90
N PHE A 40 -11.73 7.78 -3.95
CA PHE A 40 -12.86 8.67 -4.20
C PHE A 40 -12.36 10.09 -4.52
N ILE A 41 -11.70 10.23 -5.67
CA ILE A 41 -11.20 11.50 -6.20
C ILE A 41 -12.30 12.21 -7.00
N LYS A 42 -12.24 13.54 -7.07
CA LYS A 42 -13.00 14.28 -8.08
C LYS A 42 -12.34 14.12 -9.45
N CYS A 43 -13.11 13.81 -10.48
CA CYS A 43 -12.64 13.70 -11.85
C CYS A 43 -11.92 14.99 -12.28
N PRO A 44 -10.69 14.93 -12.83
CA PRO A 44 -9.98 16.11 -13.31
C PRO A 44 -10.70 16.88 -14.43
N LEU A 45 -11.59 16.20 -15.19
CA LEU A 45 -12.34 16.78 -16.30
C LEU A 45 -13.68 17.39 -15.86
N CYS A 46 -14.59 16.58 -15.31
CA CYS A 46 -15.96 17.03 -14.98
C CYS A 46 -16.18 17.33 -13.49
N ARG A 47 -15.17 17.11 -12.63
CA ARG A 47 -15.23 17.32 -11.17
C ARG A 47 -16.22 16.42 -10.40
N GLU A 48 -16.96 15.54 -11.08
CA GLU A 48 -17.80 14.52 -10.44
C GLU A 48 -16.96 13.59 -9.55
N LEU A 49 -17.56 13.14 -8.45
CA LEU A 49 -16.92 12.19 -7.53
C LEU A 49 -16.79 10.82 -8.22
N ASN A 50 -15.57 10.29 -8.27
CA ASN A 50 -15.36 8.91 -8.67
C ASN A 50 -15.89 7.97 -7.59
N ILE A 51 -16.77 7.05 -7.97
CA ILE A 51 -17.24 5.95 -7.13
C ILE A 51 -16.86 4.57 -7.69
N ASN A 52 -16.07 4.52 -8.77
CA ASN A 52 -15.54 3.25 -9.27
C ASN A 52 -14.51 2.70 -8.27
N THR A 53 -14.76 1.48 -7.79
CA THR A 53 -13.92 0.74 -6.85
C THR A 53 -13.25 -0.49 -7.49
N GLU A 54 -13.44 -0.70 -8.80
CA GLU A 54 -12.85 -1.82 -9.52
C GLU A 54 -11.32 -1.80 -9.45
N LYS A 55 -10.73 -3.00 -9.28
CA LYS A 55 -9.29 -3.22 -9.29
C LYS A 55 -8.78 -3.19 -10.75
N PRO A 56 -7.65 -2.54 -11.07
CA PRO A 56 -7.16 -2.45 -12.45
C PRO A 56 -6.72 -3.78 -13.09
N TYR A 57 -6.47 -4.81 -12.30
CA TYR A 57 -6.06 -6.15 -12.75
C TYR A 57 -6.90 -7.24 -12.10
N ASP A 58 -6.90 -8.43 -12.70
CA ASP A 58 -7.67 -9.57 -12.20
C ASP A 58 -6.94 -10.36 -11.11
N ASN A 59 -5.67 -10.05 -10.86
CA ASN A 59 -4.83 -10.74 -9.86
C ASN A 59 -4.28 -9.79 -8.79
N SER A 60 -4.15 -10.30 -7.57
CA SER A 60 -3.71 -9.51 -6.42
C SER A 60 -2.26 -9.04 -6.52
N TYR A 61 -1.38 -9.81 -7.16
CA TYR A 61 0.02 -9.45 -7.31
C TYR A 61 0.20 -8.14 -8.09
N ASP A 62 -0.43 -8.02 -9.26
CA ASP A 62 -0.33 -6.81 -10.09
C ASP A 62 -1.06 -5.64 -9.45
N ASN A 63 -2.22 -5.88 -8.81
CA ASN A 63 -2.93 -4.85 -8.04
C ASN A 63 -2.13 -4.33 -6.85
N LEU A 64 -1.36 -5.17 -6.16
CA LEU A 64 -0.43 -4.71 -5.13
C LEU A 64 0.73 -3.93 -5.75
N LYS A 65 1.32 -4.48 -6.81
CA LYS A 65 2.52 -3.95 -7.45
C LYS A 65 2.35 -2.52 -7.97
N ILE A 66 1.16 -2.12 -8.42
CA ILE A 66 0.95 -0.75 -8.91
C ILE A 66 1.11 0.30 -7.81
N TRP A 67 0.89 -0.05 -6.54
CA TRP A 67 0.98 0.87 -5.40
C TRP A 67 2.37 0.96 -4.78
N THR A 68 3.37 0.28 -5.36
CA THR A 68 4.75 0.26 -4.87
C THR A 68 5.76 0.41 -6.01
N SER A 69 7.05 0.51 -5.67
CA SER A 69 8.16 0.35 -6.61
C SER A 69 9.04 -0.83 -6.20
N LEU A 70 9.12 -1.83 -7.08
CA LEU A 70 10.04 -2.96 -6.91
C LEU A 70 11.41 -2.59 -7.48
N GLU A 71 12.11 -1.69 -6.78
CA GLU A 71 13.49 -1.30 -7.09
C GLU A 71 14.50 -2.37 -6.60
N ARG A 72 15.79 -2.09 -6.78
CA ARG A 72 16.89 -2.90 -6.23
C ARG A 72 16.83 -2.84 -4.69
N CYS A 73 17.04 -3.99 -4.04
CA CYS A 73 16.99 -4.14 -2.59
C CYS A 73 17.78 -3.04 -1.88
N LYS A 74 17.21 -2.51 -0.79
CA LYS A 74 17.80 -1.39 -0.06
C LYS A 74 19.03 -1.73 0.79
N CYS A 75 19.23 -3.01 1.10
CA CYS A 75 20.31 -3.44 1.98
C CYS A 75 21.67 -3.49 1.27
N THR A 76 22.73 -3.51 2.07
CA THR A 76 24.10 -3.80 1.65
C THR A 76 24.43 -5.27 1.94
N THR A 77 25.33 -5.84 1.14
CA THR A 77 25.89 -7.17 1.37
C THR A 77 26.93 -7.14 2.49
N LYS A 78 27.34 -8.31 3.00
CA LYS A 78 28.41 -8.42 4.02
C LYS A 78 29.73 -7.73 3.60
N SER A 79 29.99 -7.59 2.30
CA SER A 79 31.16 -6.87 1.75
C SER A 79 30.92 -5.37 1.55
N GLY A 80 29.87 -4.78 2.15
CA GLY A 80 29.55 -3.36 2.08
C GLY A 80 28.93 -2.89 0.76
N LYS A 81 28.94 -3.71 -0.30
CA LYS A 81 28.36 -3.35 -1.61
C LYS A 81 26.84 -3.40 -1.58
N ARG A 82 26.16 -2.51 -2.32
CA ARG A 82 24.69 -2.51 -2.47
C ARG A 82 24.17 -3.87 -2.97
N CYS A 83 23.14 -4.44 -2.35
CA CYS A 83 22.56 -5.71 -2.76
C CYS A 83 22.05 -5.65 -4.21
N LYS A 84 22.44 -6.59 -5.08
CA LYS A 84 22.01 -6.64 -6.51
C LYS A 84 20.60 -7.24 -6.71
N LYS A 85 20.03 -7.92 -5.72
CA LYS A 85 18.69 -8.53 -5.85
C LYS A 85 17.60 -7.47 -5.86
N ARG A 86 16.47 -7.79 -6.50
CA ARG A 86 15.26 -6.95 -6.51
C ARG A 86 14.52 -7.06 -5.17
N ALA A 87 13.86 -5.98 -4.75
CA ALA A 87 12.93 -6.01 -3.64
C ALA A 87 11.70 -6.90 -3.96
N ILE A 88 11.05 -7.40 -2.91
CA ILE A 88 9.82 -8.20 -2.99
C ILE A 88 8.67 -7.38 -2.40
N LEU A 89 7.44 -7.59 -2.90
CA LEU A 89 6.23 -6.95 -2.37
C LEU A 89 6.14 -7.13 -0.85
N LEU A 90 5.71 -6.08 -0.15
CA LEU A 90 5.44 -6.09 1.30
C LEU A 90 6.65 -6.53 2.15
N ASN A 91 7.87 -6.39 1.61
CA ASN A 91 9.11 -6.79 2.27
C ASN A 91 10.01 -5.58 2.57
N ASN A 92 9.42 -4.42 2.83
CA ASN A 92 10.12 -3.19 3.24
C ASN A 92 11.29 -2.76 2.35
N GLY A 93 11.15 -2.92 1.03
CA GLY A 93 12.20 -2.63 0.05
C GLY A 93 13.39 -3.61 0.10
N LYS A 94 13.25 -4.75 0.80
CA LYS A 94 14.27 -5.78 0.97
C LYS A 94 13.98 -6.98 0.05
N CYS A 95 15.04 -7.73 -0.29
CA CYS A 95 14.92 -9.00 -1.00
C CYS A 95 14.79 -10.17 -0.03
N SER A 96 14.51 -11.37 -0.54
CA SER A 96 14.34 -12.60 0.27
C SER A 96 15.55 -13.02 1.10
N ILE A 97 16.76 -12.53 0.79
CA ILE A 97 17.96 -12.80 1.60
C ILE A 97 17.98 -11.91 2.85
N HIS A 98 17.55 -10.66 2.75
CA HIS A 98 17.70 -9.67 3.83
C HIS A 98 16.48 -9.61 4.76
N GLN A 99 15.34 -10.14 4.33
CA GLN A 99 14.14 -10.31 5.15
C GLN A 99 13.31 -11.45 4.56
N LYS A 100 12.80 -12.32 5.43
CA LYS A 100 11.84 -13.36 5.03
C LYS A 100 10.61 -12.67 4.44
N PRO A 101 10.25 -12.93 3.17
CA PRO A 101 9.10 -12.29 2.57
C PRO A 101 7.80 -12.85 3.15
N LEU A 102 6.74 -12.03 3.09
CA LEU A 102 5.37 -12.50 3.27
C LEU A 102 5.09 -13.65 2.28
N SER A 103 4.40 -14.69 2.76
CA SER A 103 4.02 -15.81 1.91
C SER A 103 3.00 -15.38 0.85
N LYS A 104 3.10 -15.95 -0.34
CA LYS A 104 2.31 -15.51 -1.51
C LYS A 104 0.81 -15.78 -1.36
N ASP A 105 0.40 -16.79 -0.57
CA ASP A 105 -1.00 -17.07 -0.25
C ASP A 105 -1.67 -15.92 0.51
N LYS A 106 -0.90 -15.03 1.16
CA LYS A 106 -1.42 -13.83 1.83
C LYS A 106 -1.56 -12.62 0.92
N TYR A 107 -1.20 -12.71 -0.36
CA TYR A 107 -1.29 -11.56 -1.27
C TYR A 107 -2.74 -11.14 -1.54
N ASP A 108 -3.68 -12.07 -1.58
CA ASP A 108 -5.10 -11.75 -1.74
C ASP A 108 -5.61 -10.94 -0.54
N LEU A 109 -5.37 -11.44 0.66
CA LEU A 109 -5.68 -10.75 1.91
C LEU A 109 -5.05 -9.34 1.98
N MET A 110 -3.78 -9.22 1.63
CA MET A 110 -3.11 -7.91 1.66
C MET A 110 -3.60 -6.96 0.57
N CYS A 111 -4.02 -7.50 -0.58
CA CYS A 111 -4.68 -6.71 -1.61
C CYS A 111 -6.01 -6.17 -1.10
N ASP A 112 -6.82 -7.01 -0.45
CA ASP A 112 -8.10 -6.60 0.12
C ASP A 112 -7.92 -5.57 1.24
N LEU A 113 -6.93 -5.75 2.12
CA LEU A 113 -6.57 -4.76 3.13
C LEU A 113 -6.18 -3.42 2.48
N LEU A 114 -5.33 -3.44 1.45
CA LEU A 114 -4.92 -2.22 0.76
C LEU A 114 -6.14 -1.50 0.16
N TYR A 115 -7.01 -2.23 -0.54
CA TYR A 115 -8.20 -1.66 -1.19
C TYR A 115 -9.24 -1.16 -0.18
N TYR A 116 -9.36 -1.82 0.97
CA TYR A 116 -10.12 -1.31 2.11
C TYR A 116 -9.53 0.00 2.62
N LEU A 117 -8.22 0.06 2.84
CA LEU A 117 -7.55 1.23 3.39
C LEU A 117 -7.63 2.43 2.45
N ILE A 118 -7.43 2.28 1.14
CA ILE A 118 -7.54 3.39 0.18
C ILE A 118 -8.99 3.87 -0.05
N GLN A 119 -9.99 3.17 0.48
CA GLN A 119 -11.37 3.68 0.57
C GLN A 119 -11.61 4.45 1.87
N SER A 120 -10.83 4.16 2.93
CA SER A 120 -10.95 4.81 4.22
C SER A 120 -10.50 6.28 4.24
N ASN A 121 -10.98 7.01 5.25
CA ASN A 121 -10.65 8.42 5.51
C ASN A 121 -9.26 8.64 6.15
N ASN A 122 -8.50 7.57 6.40
CA ASN A 122 -7.17 7.66 6.96
C ASN A 122 -6.23 8.49 6.07
N ILE A 123 -5.30 9.23 6.67
CA ILE A 123 -4.24 9.90 5.90
C ILE A 123 -3.24 8.88 5.34
N THR A 124 -2.50 9.26 4.28
CA THR A 124 -1.55 8.36 3.61
C THR A 124 -0.54 7.72 4.56
N SER A 125 0.01 8.48 5.51
CA SER A 125 1.01 7.97 6.46
C SER A 125 0.45 6.88 7.39
N THR A 126 -0.82 7.01 7.80
CA THR A 126 -1.54 5.99 8.56
C THR A 126 -1.75 4.74 7.70
N LYS A 127 -2.19 4.90 6.45
CA LYS A 127 -2.37 3.78 5.50
C LYS A 127 -1.08 3.00 5.28
N VAL A 128 0.05 3.68 5.04
CA VAL A 128 1.38 3.05 4.91
C VAL A 128 1.73 2.24 6.15
N GLY A 129 1.52 2.82 7.35
CA GLY A 129 1.76 2.12 8.61
C GLY A 129 0.88 0.88 8.77
N MET A 130 -0.42 1.02 8.51
CA MET A 130 -1.37 -0.09 8.62
C MET A 130 -1.08 -1.24 7.64
N ILE A 131 -0.61 -0.92 6.43
CA ILE A 131 -0.20 -1.95 5.45
C ILE A 131 1.03 -2.72 5.93
N ASP A 132 2.05 -2.03 6.45
CA ASP A 132 3.27 -2.67 6.97
C ASP A 132 3.00 -3.48 8.25
N ILE A 133 2.19 -2.96 9.16
CA ILE A 133 1.76 -3.71 10.36
C ILE A 133 0.93 -4.92 9.95
N GLY A 134 -0.04 -4.75 9.05
CA GLY A 134 -0.89 -5.83 8.55
C GLY A 134 -0.07 -6.96 7.91
N SER A 135 0.92 -6.64 7.08
CA SER A 135 1.79 -7.67 6.47
C SER A 135 2.60 -8.42 7.53
N LYS A 136 3.11 -7.73 8.55
CA LYS A 136 3.86 -8.35 9.66
C LYS A 136 2.98 -9.21 10.56
N LEU A 137 1.73 -8.80 10.80
CA LEU A 137 0.75 -9.63 11.48
C LEU A 137 0.49 -10.91 10.70
N CYS A 138 0.29 -10.85 9.38
CA CYS A 138 0.14 -12.05 8.53
C CYS A 138 1.38 -12.95 8.53
N MET A 139 2.58 -12.39 8.73
CA MET A 139 3.80 -13.18 8.89
C MET A 139 3.90 -13.86 10.26
N LYS A 140 3.44 -13.20 11.32
CA LYS A 140 3.50 -13.70 12.71
C LYS A 140 2.35 -14.66 13.04
N TYR A 141 1.18 -14.42 12.47
CA TYR A 141 -0.05 -15.19 12.67
C TYR A 141 -0.55 -15.71 11.31
N PRO A 142 -0.09 -16.90 10.88
CA PRO A 142 -0.43 -17.45 9.57
C PRO A 142 -1.92 -17.75 9.38
N ASP A 143 -2.70 -17.82 10.45
CA ASP A 143 -4.14 -18.15 10.40
C ASP A 143 -5.03 -16.95 10.03
N LEU A 144 -4.47 -15.74 9.88
CA LEU A 144 -5.23 -14.57 9.43
C LEU A 144 -5.59 -14.72 7.95
N ASN A 145 -6.88 -14.69 7.63
CA ASN A 145 -7.37 -15.00 6.28
C ASN A 145 -8.30 -13.94 5.70
N ASN A 146 -8.82 -13.02 6.51
CA ASN A 146 -9.66 -11.91 6.05
C ASN A 146 -9.24 -10.57 6.69
N VAL A 147 -9.75 -9.47 6.13
CA VAL A 147 -9.40 -8.11 6.58
C VAL A 147 -9.82 -7.87 8.03
N GLN A 148 -10.95 -8.45 8.46
CA GLN A 148 -11.49 -8.34 9.81
C GLN A 148 -10.56 -8.97 10.84
N ASP A 149 -9.91 -10.09 10.51
CA ASP A 149 -8.90 -10.72 11.36
C ASP A 149 -7.74 -9.74 11.62
N ILE A 150 -7.27 -9.04 10.58
CA ILE A 150 -6.21 -8.03 10.73
C ILE A 150 -6.73 -6.84 11.57
N LEU A 151 -7.93 -6.34 11.27
CA LEU A 151 -8.52 -5.21 11.98
C LEU A 151 -8.75 -5.51 13.46
N HIS A 152 -9.07 -6.76 13.82
CA HIS A 152 -9.18 -7.19 15.21
C HIS A 152 -7.91 -6.87 16.01
N TYR A 153 -6.72 -7.07 15.43
CA TYR A 153 -5.46 -6.72 16.11
C TYR A 153 -5.28 -5.21 16.26
N PHE A 154 -5.71 -4.41 15.29
CA PHE A 154 -5.70 -2.95 15.44
C PHE A 154 -6.66 -2.50 16.55
N PHE A 155 -7.88 -3.03 16.59
CA PHE A 155 -8.86 -2.70 17.61
C PHE A 155 -8.42 -3.16 19.01
N ARG A 156 -7.92 -4.39 19.14
CA ARG A 156 -7.37 -4.90 20.40
C ARG A 156 -6.29 -3.99 20.95
N PHE A 157 -5.35 -3.55 20.10
CA PHE A 157 -4.31 -2.62 20.50
C PHE A 157 -4.89 -1.26 20.91
N TYR A 158 -5.87 -0.74 20.15
CA TYR A 158 -6.51 0.54 20.47
C TYR A 158 -7.17 0.54 21.86
N TYR A 159 -7.87 -0.54 22.21
CA TYR A 159 -8.45 -0.72 23.55
C TYR A 159 -7.39 -0.90 24.64
N TYR A 160 -6.28 -1.56 24.34
CA TYR A 160 -5.14 -1.68 25.26
C TYR A 160 -4.48 -0.33 25.55
N ASN A 161 -4.35 0.55 24.56
CA ASN A 161 -3.70 1.86 24.69
C ASN A 161 -4.67 2.97 25.15
N ASN A 162 -5.61 2.65 26.05
CA ASN A 162 -6.58 3.59 26.63
C ASN A 162 -7.36 4.45 25.62
N GLN A 163 -7.56 3.95 24.39
CA GLN A 163 -8.26 4.68 23.33
C GLN A 163 -7.66 6.06 22.99
N GLU A 164 -6.36 6.27 23.25
CA GLU A 164 -5.69 7.53 22.91
C GLU A 164 -5.99 7.93 21.45
N THR A 165 -6.47 9.15 21.26
CA THR A 165 -6.92 9.67 19.94
C THR A 165 -5.80 9.69 18.91
N ILE A 166 -4.55 9.84 19.36
CA ILE A 166 -3.35 9.74 18.54
C ILE A 166 -2.64 8.44 18.91
N VAL A 167 -2.98 7.37 18.19
CA VAL A 167 -2.24 6.12 18.30
C VAL A 167 -0.83 6.33 17.74
N ASN A 168 0.15 6.35 18.64
CA ASN A 168 1.54 6.25 18.24
C ASN A 168 1.74 4.87 17.60
N LYS A 169 1.78 4.82 16.26
CA LYS A 169 2.02 3.58 15.50
C LYS A 169 3.27 2.83 15.94
N LEU A 170 4.22 3.45 16.64
CA LEU A 170 5.38 2.74 17.19
C LEU A 170 4.97 1.74 18.28
N LYS A 171 4.01 2.12 19.14
CA LYS A 171 3.53 1.30 20.24
C LYS A 171 2.89 -0.01 19.76
N ILE A 172 2.31 -0.07 18.57
CA ILE A 172 1.71 -1.31 18.04
C ILE A 172 2.78 -2.31 17.58
N TYR A 173 3.92 -1.83 17.05
CA TYR A 173 5.05 -2.70 16.75
C TYR A 173 5.59 -3.30 18.03
N ASP A 174 5.75 -2.48 19.08
CA ASP A 174 6.24 -2.94 20.37
C ASP A 174 5.26 -3.92 21.03
N TYR A 175 3.96 -3.60 21.06
CA TYR A 175 2.92 -4.46 21.67
C TYR A 175 2.83 -5.86 21.05
N TYR A 176 2.99 -5.95 19.72
CA TYR A 176 2.96 -7.23 19.01
C TYR A 176 4.36 -7.78 18.70
N GLU A 177 5.42 -7.16 19.20
CA GLU A 177 6.83 -7.50 18.96
C GLU A 177 7.14 -7.68 17.46
N LEU A 178 6.72 -6.71 16.65
CA LEU A 178 6.92 -6.69 15.20
C LEU A 178 8.21 -5.93 14.87
N GLU A 179 8.97 -6.41 13.87
CA GLU A 179 10.15 -5.68 13.38
C GLU A 179 9.73 -4.30 12.88
N LYS A 180 10.48 -3.25 13.22
CA LYS A 180 10.18 -1.87 12.83
C LYS A 180 11.18 -1.37 11.80
N ASP A 181 10.68 -0.69 10.76
CA ASP A 181 11.51 -0.10 9.71
C ASP A 181 11.06 1.34 9.41
N GLU A 182 11.48 2.29 10.26
CA GLU A 182 11.08 3.69 10.14
C GLU A 182 11.55 4.32 8.82
N TYR A 183 12.73 3.90 8.35
CA TYR A 183 13.27 4.37 7.09
C TYR A 183 12.34 4.03 5.93
N HIS A 184 11.76 2.83 5.93
CA HIS A 184 10.85 2.40 4.86
C HIS A 184 9.59 3.26 4.77
N SER A 185 8.96 3.56 5.91
CA SER A 185 7.79 4.44 5.95
C SER A 185 8.11 5.81 5.33
N LYS A 186 9.25 6.42 5.70
CA LYS A 186 9.67 7.72 5.16
C LYS A 186 9.98 7.63 3.67
N TYR A 187 10.65 6.56 3.24
CA TYR A 187 10.90 6.30 1.81
C TYR A 187 9.59 6.21 1.02
N CYS A 188 8.58 5.51 1.54
CA CYS A 188 7.28 5.36 0.88
C CYS A 188 6.59 6.71 0.67
N MET A 189 6.54 7.54 1.71
CA MET A 189 5.97 8.89 1.64
C MET A 189 6.68 9.75 0.59
N ASN A 190 8.02 9.74 0.58
CA ASN A 190 8.82 10.54 -0.36
C ASN A 190 8.62 10.10 -1.81
N LYS A 191 8.48 8.79 -2.05
CA LYS A 191 8.31 8.20 -3.38
C LYS A 191 6.86 8.18 -3.85
N LYS A 192 5.91 8.58 -3.01
CA LYS A 192 4.46 8.45 -3.25
C LYS A 192 4.11 6.99 -3.61
N ILE A 193 4.50 6.09 -2.72
CA ILE A 193 4.16 4.66 -2.75
C ILE A 193 3.53 4.24 -1.40
N LEU A 194 2.83 3.10 -1.34
CA LEU A 194 2.12 2.64 -0.14
C LEU A 194 2.90 1.63 0.72
N PHE A 195 3.90 0.94 0.18
CA PHE A 195 4.75 -0.05 0.87
C PHE A 195 5.93 -0.45 0.01
#